data_AF-A0A850KXW7-F1
#
_entry.id   AF-A0A850KXW7-F1
#
_cell.length_a   1.000
_cell.length_b   1.000
_cell.length_c   1.000
_cell.angle_alpha   90.00
_cell.angle_beta   90.00
_cell.angle_gamma   90.00
#
_symmetry.space_group_name_H-M   'P 1'
#
loop_
_entity.id
_entity.type
_entity.pdbx_description
1 polymer ?
#
loop_
_entity_poly.entity_id
_entity_poly.type
_entity_poly.pdbx_seq_one_letter_code
_entity_poly.pdbx_strand_id
1 'polypeptide(L)'
;MKNITLTLFSLFFISSCAMHNKPAQTSDNISRSSSQASLSTSENAFFANLKSLCGQQFVGNTAYPDDPSHDFAGKKLVATVKSCSDTEIRIPFVVGEDHSRTWIISKTEQGLLLKHDHRHHDGTPDEVTMYGGFAKDYKDEQGTEYKQFFHADAHTANLIPAAQSNVWMLEYKPDSQELVYYLERHQNPRYKAILKEK
;
A
#
# COMPACT_ATOMS: atom_id res chain seq x y z
N MET A 1 39.38 35.19 96.16
CA MET A 1 40.38 35.80 95.25
C MET A 1 40.43 34.97 93.97
N LYS A 2 40.43 35.65 92.81
CA LYS A 2 40.54 35.14 91.43
C LYS A 2 39.24 34.49 90.90
N ASN A 3 38.42 35.09 90.02
CA ASN A 3 38.60 35.80 88.73
C ASN A 3 38.19 34.87 87.56
N ILE A 4 37.23 35.36 86.75
CA ILE A 4 37.30 35.44 85.27
C ILE A 4 37.13 34.08 84.52
N THR A 5 36.42 33.89 83.41
CA THR A 5 35.59 34.69 82.48
C THR A 5 35.09 33.69 81.41
N LEU A 6 33.77 33.68 81.17
CA LEU A 6 33.11 33.77 79.85
C LEU A 6 33.13 32.60 78.82
N THR A 7 31.90 32.37 78.31
CA THR A 7 31.50 32.10 76.90
C THR A 7 31.81 30.73 76.29
N LEU A 8 30.98 30.11 75.43
CA LEU A 8 29.63 30.39 74.90
C LEU A 8 29.20 29.10 74.14
N PHE A 9 27.88 28.84 74.10
CA PHE A 9 27.11 28.23 72.99
C PHE A 9 27.64 26.98 72.25
N SER A 10 26.85 25.90 72.20
CA SER A 10 25.76 25.79 71.21
C SER A 10 25.07 24.42 71.26
N LEU A 11 23.77 24.48 70.99
CA LEU A 11 22.80 23.38 70.97
C LEU A 11 23.03 22.41 69.80
N PHE A 12 22.77 21.12 70.04
CA PHE A 12 22.35 20.18 69.01
C PHE A 12 20.88 19.83 69.23
N PHE A 13 20.01 20.38 68.38
CA PHE A 13 18.67 19.89 68.13
C PHE A 13 18.77 18.71 67.15
N ILE A 14 18.14 17.58 67.47
CA ILE A 14 17.82 16.55 66.48
C ILE A 14 16.30 16.47 66.44
N SER A 15 15.69 17.33 65.62
CA SER A 15 14.26 17.26 65.30
C SER A 15 14.08 16.48 64.02
N SER A 16 13.41 15.33 64.14
CA SER A 16 12.95 14.48 63.06
C SER A 16 11.87 15.18 62.24
N CYS A 17 12.06 15.25 60.92
CA CYS A 17 10.98 15.46 59.96
C CYS A 17 11.10 14.40 58.88
N ALA A 18 10.21 13.40 58.93
CA ALA A 18 9.93 12.51 57.82
C ALA A 18 9.23 13.33 56.71
N MET A 19 9.90 13.52 55.57
CA MET A 19 9.25 14.04 54.37
C MET A 19 8.60 12.89 53.60
N HIS A 20 7.27 12.96 53.47
CA HIS A 20 6.50 12.22 52.48
C HIS A 20 6.90 12.68 51.08
N ASN A 21 7.71 11.90 50.37
CA ASN A 21 7.93 12.10 48.94
C ASN A 21 6.71 11.60 48.19
N LYS A 22 5.85 12.53 47.76
CA LYS A 22 4.83 12.30 46.73
C LYS A 22 5.55 12.28 45.38
N PRO A 23 5.53 11.18 44.60
CA PRO A 23 6.07 11.21 43.26
C PRO A 23 5.22 12.16 42.41
N ALA A 24 5.87 13.16 41.82
CA ALA A 24 5.30 13.98 40.78
C ALA A 24 4.94 13.06 39.60
N GLN A 25 3.64 12.92 39.31
CA GLN A 25 3.20 12.40 38.03
C GLN A 25 3.52 13.48 37.00
N THR A 26 4.68 13.35 36.37
CA THR A 26 4.93 13.93 35.06
C THR A 26 3.91 13.30 34.12
N SER A 27 2.89 14.10 33.78
CA SER A 27 2.01 13.85 32.66
C SER A 27 2.84 13.95 31.38
N ASP A 28 3.58 12.88 31.08
CA ASP A 28 4.11 12.62 29.76
C ASP A 28 2.92 12.28 28.87
N ASN A 29 2.25 13.34 28.42
CA ASN A 29 1.27 13.27 27.35
C ASN A 29 2.07 13.12 26.04
N ILE A 30 2.70 11.95 25.87
CA ILE A 30 3.23 11.51 24.59
C ILE A 30 2.01 11.19 23.76
N SER A 31 1.49 12.22 23.10
CA SER A 31 0.67 12.10 21.91
C SER A 31 1.49 11.33 20.88
N ARG A 32 1.42 10.00 20.92
CA ARG A 32 1.65 9.19 19.73
C ARG A 32 0.50 9.52 18.80
N SER A 33 0.68 10.58 18.03
CA SER A 33 0.00 10.74 16.75
C SER A 33 0.44 9.56 15.89
N SER A 34 -0.27 8.44 16.01
CA SER A 34 -0.27 7.40 15.00
C SER A 34 -0.93 8.03 13.79
N SER A 35 -0.14 8.50 12.84
CA SER A 35 -0.61 8.75 11.48
C SER A 35 -1.00 7.39 10.89
N GLN A 36 -2.19 6.92 11.24
CA GLN A 36 -2.88 5.87 10.53
C GLN A 36 -3.09 6.44 9.12
N ALA A 37 -2.37 5.96 8.11
CA ALA A 37 -2.68 6.37 6.75
C ALA A 37 -3.95 5.63 6.32
N SER A 38 -5.07 6.16 6.77
CA SER A 38 -6.37 5.92 6.18
C SER A 38 -6.32 6.31 4.71
N LEU A 39 -6.92 5.49 3.84
CA LEU A 39 -7.00 5.76 2.40
C LEU A 39 -7.41 7.22 2.12
N SER A 40 -6.84 7.81 1.08
CA SER A 40 -7.26 9.12 0.58
C SER A 40 -8.72 9.07 0.08
N THR A 41 -9.33 10.24 -0.14
CA THR A 41 -10.67 10.30 -0.74
C THR A 41 -10.72 9.64 -2.12
N SER A 42 -9.71 9.87 -2.96
CA SER A 42 -9.65 9.28 -4.31
C SER A 42 -9.39 7.78 -4.27
N GLU A 43 -8.53 7.30 -3.37
CA GLU A 43 -8.29 5.86 -3.18
C GLU A 43 -9.55 5.13 -2.70
N ASN A 44 -10.29 5.72 -1.75
CA ASN A 44 -11.56 5.15 -1.28
C ASN A 44 -12.60 5.09 -2.40
N ALA A 45 -12.74 6.17 -3.16
CA ALA A 45 -13.67 6.24 -4.28
C ALA A 45 -13.29 5.25 -5.39
N PHE A 46 -11.98 5.14 -5.71
CA PHE A 46 -11.46 4.15 -6.64
C PHE A 46 -11.78 2.72 -6.21
N PHE A 47 -11.51 2.37 -4.95
CA PHE A 47 -11.82 1.04 -4.45
C PHE A 47 -13.33 0.77 -4.51
N ALA A 48 -14.16 1.74 -4.14
CA ALA A 48 -15.62 1.59 -4.20
C ALA A 48 -16.12 1.39 -5.64
N ASN A 49 -15.59 2.16 -6.59
CA ASN A 49 -15.92 2.02 -8.01
C ASN A 49 -15.45 0.68 -8.57
N LEU A 50 -14.24 0.23 -8.24
CA LEU A 50 -13.76 -1.08 -8.65
C LEU A 50 -14.57 -2.22 -8.03
N LYS A 51 -14.99 -2.07 -6.76
CA LYS A 51 -15.85 -3.03 -6.06
C LYS A 51 -17.25 -3.13 -6.68
N SER A 52 -17.80 -2.05 -7.22
CA SER A 52 -19.12 -2.07 -7.87
C SER A 52 -19.15 -2.93 -9.13
N LEU A 53 -17.98 -3.18 -9.74
CA LEU A 53 -17.81 -4.07 -10.89
C LEU A 53 -17.75 -5.55 -10.50
N CYS A 54 -17.98 -5.92 -9.23
CA CYS A 54 -17.85 -7.31 -8.80
C CYS A 54 -18.74 -8.26 -9.61
N GLY A 55 -18.15 -9.32 -10.13
CA GLY A 55 -18.80 -10.29 -11.02
C GLY A 55 -18.66 -9.96 -12.51
N GLN A 56 -18.28 -8.73 -12.87
CA GLN A 56 -18.09 -8.35 -14.27
C GLN A 56 -16.81 -8.95 -14.86
N GLN A 57 -16.85 -9.16 -16.17
CA GLN A 57 -15.74 -9.66 -16.96
C GLN A 57 -15.36 -8.64 -18.03
N PHE A 58 -14.06 -8.40 -18.16
CA PHE A 58 -13.48 -7.54 -19.17
C PHE A 58 -12.60 -8.37 -20.10
N VAL A 59 -12.77 -8.18 -21.40
CA VAL A 59 -12.07 -8.93 -22.44
C VAL A 59 -11.35 -7.96 -23.38
N GLY A 60 -10.09 -8.25 -23.69
CA GLY A 60 -9.30 -7.38 -24.55
C GLY A 60 -7.99 -8.00 -25.00
N ASN A 61 -7.06 -7.14 -25.39
CA ASN A 61 -5.75 -7.53 -25.92
C ASN A 61 -4.67 -6.56 -25.44
N THR A 62 -3.41 -6.93 -25.68
CA THR A 62 -2.27 -6.04 -25.51
C THR A 62 -2.38 -4.87 -26.48
N ALA A 63 -2.24 -3.65 -25.97
CA ALA A 63 -2.17 -2.40 -26.73
C ALA A 63 -0.73 -1.86 -26.84
N TYR A 64 0.18 -2.32 -25.99
CA TYR A 64 1.62 -2.06 -26.06
C TYR A 64 2.39 -3.13 -25.29
N PRO A 65 3.57 -3.59 -25.75
CA PRO A 65 4.23 -3.22 -27.01
C PRO A 65 3.54 -3.85 -28.22
N ASP A 66 3.80 -3.29 -29.41
CA ASP A 66 3.47 -3.91 -30.70
C ASP A 66 4.64 -4.78 -31.18
N ASP A 67 5.05 -5.71 -30.31
CA ASP A 67 6.11 -6.67 -30.57
C ASP A 67 5.48 -8.07 -30.63
N PRO A 68 5.47 -8.74 -31.79
CA PRO A 68 4.86 -10.06 -31.94
C PRO A 68 5.59 -11.15 -31.13
N SER A 69 6.82 -10.89 -30.67
CA SER A 69 7.57 -11.80 -29.80
C SER A 69 7.27 -11.59 -28.31
N HIS A 70 6.52 -10.55 -27.94
CA HIS A 70 6.11 -10.32 -26.55
C HIS A 70 5.23 -11.46 -26.05
N ASP A 71 5.41 -11.90 -24.81
CA ASP A 71 4.74 -13.08 -24.24
C ASP A 71 3.21 -13.04 -24.33
N PHE A 72 2.63 -11.84 -24.39
CA PHE A 72 1.17 -11.62 -24.43
C PHE A 72 0.66 -11.27 -25.85
N ALA A 73 1.55 -11.15 -26.84
CA ALA A 73 1.18 -10.81 -28.21
C ALA A 73 0.19 -11.82 -28.81
N GLY A 74 -0.88 -11.32 -29.43
CA GLY A 74 -1.93 -12.14 -30.05
C GLY A 74 -2.80 -12.93 -29.07
N LYS A 75 -2.56 -12.85 -27.76
CA LYS A 75 -3.34 -13.59 -26.75
C LYS A 75 -4.56 -12.80 -26.31
N LYS A 76 -5.69 -13.50 -26.22
CA LYS A 76 -6.91 -12.98 -25.59
C LYS A 76 -6.64 -12.75 -24.10
N LEU A 77 -6.95 -11.55 -23.62
CA LEU A 77 -6.85 -11.20 -22.21
C LEU A 77 -8.24 -11.19 -21.59
N VAL A 78 -8.37 -11.77 -20.40
CA VAL A 78 -9.62 -11.77 -19.64
C VAL A 78 -9.36 -11.39 -18.20
N ALA A 79 -9.85 -10.23 -17.77
CA ALA A 79 -9.88 -9.82 -16.38
C ALA A 79 -11.29 -10.07 -15.82
N THR A 80 -11.42 -10.71 -14.67
CA THR A 80 -12.73 -10.88 -14.02
C THR A 80 -12.68 -10.32 -12.62
N VAL A 81 -13.50 -9.33 -12.29
CA VAL A 81 -13.52 -8.76 -10.95
C VAL A 81 -14.26 -9.72 -10.02
N LYS A 82 -13.57 -10.31 -9.04
CA LYS A 82 -14.10 -11.36 -8.15
C LYS A 82 -13.66 -11.14 -6.70
N SER A 83 -14.31 -11.89 -5.80
CA SER A 83 -13.97 -11.92 -4.36
C SER A 83 -13.81 -10.53 -3.75
N CYS A 84 -14.89 -9.74 -3.77
CA CYS A 84 -14.88 -8.36 -3.33
C CYS A 84 -15.38 -8.23 -1.88
N SER A 85 -14.47 -8.08 -0.94
CA SER A 85 -14.77 -7.78 0.47
C SER A 85 -14.76 -6.25 0.71
N ASP A 86 -14.82 -5.81 1.95
CA ASP A 86 -14.69 -4.39 2.30
C ASP A 86 -13.24 -3.88 2.20
N THR A 87 -12.27 -4.81 2.19
CA THR A 87 -10.84 -4.51 2.26
C THR A 87 -10.01 -5.14 1.15
N GLU A 88 -10.55 -6.08 0.37
CA GLU A 88 -9.83 -6.73 -0.73
C GLU A 88 -10.73 -6.97 -1.95
N ILE A 89 -10.18 -6.77 -3.14
CA ILE A 89 -10.77 -7.17 -4.43
C ILE A 89 -9.72 -8.00 -5.16
N ARG A 90 -10.14 -9.13 -5.76
CA ARG A 90 -9.26 -10.00 -6.53
C ARG A 90 -9.71 -10.06 -7.98
N ILE A 91 -8.78 -9.83 -8.90
CA ILE A 91 -9.06 -9.81 -10.33
C ILE A 91 -8.20 -10.89 -11.00
N PRO A 92 -8.68 -12.14 -11.11
CA PRO A 92 -8.05 -13.12 -11.98
C PRO A 92 -7.86 -12.54 -13.38
N PHE A 93 -6.62 -12.65 -13.88
CA PHE A 93 -6.19 -12.11 -15.15
C PHE A 93 -5.61 -13.22 -16.02
N VAL A 94 -6.42 -13.70 -16.96
CA VAL A 94 -6.10 -14.81 -17.85
C VAL A 94 -5.46 -14.28 -19.12
N VAL A 95 -4.40 -14.93 -19.58
CA VAL A 95 -3.65 -14.58 -20.80
C VAL A 95 -3.60 -15.81 -21.72
N GLY A 96 -4.50 -15.87 -22.71
CA GLY A 96 -4.71 -17.09 -23.49
C GLY A 96 -5.15 -18.24 -22.57
N GLU A 97 -4.34 -19.30 -22.50
CA GLU A 97 -4.58 -20.47 -21.61
C GLU A 97 -3.88 -20.35 -20.25
N ASP A 98 -3.17 -19.25 -20.00
CA ASP A 98 -2.44 -19.03 -18.75
C ASP A 98 -3.33 -18.35 -17.71
N HIS A 99 -3.67 -19.10 -16.65
CA HIS A 99 -4.54 -18.68 -15.55
C HIS A 99 -3.78 -18.34 -14.26
N SER A 100 -2.45 -18.22 -14.31
CA SER A 100 -1.59 -18.10 -13.13
C SER A 100 -1.75 -16.80 -12.33
N ARG A 101 -2.31 -15.74 -12.94
CA ARG A 101 -2.22 -14.37 -12.41
C ARG A 101 -3.52 -13.89 -11.78
N THR A 102 -3.40 -13.23 -10.64
CA THR A 102 -4.47 -12.46 -10.01
C THR A 102 -3.93 -11.11 -9.57
N TRP A 103 -4.59 -10.02 -9.97
CA TRP A 103 -4.36 -8.71 -9.35
C TRP A 103 -5.15 -8.61 -8.06
N ILE A 104 -4.50 -8.23 -6.98
CA ILE A 104 -5.13 -8.05 -5.67
C ILE A 104 -5.04 -6.57 -5.33
N ILE A 105 -6.20 -5.95 -5.11
CA ILE A 105 -6.30 -4.57 -4.63
C ILE A 105 -6.77 -4.62 -3.18
N SER A 106 -5.96 -4.10 -2.26
CA SER A 106 -6.21 -4.15 -0.82
C SER A 106 -6.22 -2.76 -0.19
N LYS A 107 -7.16 -2.51 0.73
CA LYS A 107 -7.09 -1.40 1.66
C LYS A 107 -6.15 -1.74 2.81
N THR A 108 -5.20 -0.86 3.11
CA THR A 108 -4.25 -1.03 4.21
C THR A 108 -4.18 0.22 5.07
N GLU A 109 -3.50 0.13 6.22
CA GLU A 109 -3.18 1.31 7.04
C GLU A 109 -2.16 2.25 6.40
N GLN A 110 -1.62 1.92 5.23
CA GLN A 110 -0.65 2.71 4.47
C GLN A 110 -1.24 3.31 3.19
N GLY A 111 -2.53 3.07 2.92
CA GLY A 111 -3.20 3.41 1.67
C GLY A 111 -3.59 2.20 0.84
N LEU A 112 -3.88 2.43 -0.44
CA LEU A 112 -4.29 1.37 -1.36
C LEU A 112 -3.08 0.59 -1.89
N LEU A 113 -3.16 -0.74 -1.89
CA LEU A 113 -2.08 -1.61 -2.33
C LEU A 113 -2.51 -2.46 -3.52
N LEU A 114 -1.69 -2.53 -4.57
CA LEU A 114 -1.80 -3.50 -5.65
C LEU A 114 -0.73 -4.58 -5.46
N LYS A 115 -1.11 -5.87 -5.52
CA LYS A 115 -0.20 -7.02 -5.61
C LYS A 115 -0.57 -7.93 -6.78
N HIS A 116 0.43 -8.62 -7.33
CA HIS A 116 0.28 -9.63 -8.37
C HIS A 116 0.54 -11.00 -7.77
N ASP A 117 -0.52 -11.77 -7.54
CA ASP A 117 -0.41 -13.14 -7.05
C ASP A 117 -0.27 -14.08 -8.25
N HIS A 118 0.88 -14.75 -8.33
CA HIS A 118 1.21 -15.75 -9.32
C HIS A 118 1.22 -17.12 -8.65
N ARG A 119 0.49 -18.07 -9.26
CA ARG A 119 0.37 -19.45 -8.79
C ARG A 119 0.72 -20.44 -9.89
N HIS A 120 1.31 -21.57 -9.49
CA HIS A 120 1.41 -22.75 -10.32
C HIS A 120 0.02 -23.38 -10.54
N HIS A 121 -0.08 -24.34 -11.47
CA HIS A 121 -1.35 -24.99 -11.81
C HIS A 121 -1.97 -25.74 -10.61
N ASP A 122 -1.15 -26.22 -9.68
CA ASP A 122 -1.58 -26.87 -8.44
C ASP A 122 -2.02 -25.87 -7.34
N GLY A 123 -1.96 -24.56 -7.61
CA GLY A 123 -2.34 -23.49 -6.70
C GLY A 123 -1.25 -23.06 -5.71
N THR A 124 -0.07 -23.69 -5.73
CA THR A 124 1.06 -23.27 -4.91
C THR A 124 1.62 -21.92 -5.40
N PRO A 125 2.16 -21.07 -4.51
CA PRO A 125 2.78 -19.81 -4.91
C PRO A 125 3.98 -20.00 -5.84
N ASP A 126 4.05 -19.20 -6.90
CA ASP A 126 5.26 -19.09 -7.73
C ASP A 126 6.40 -18.40 -6.95
N GLU A 127 7.65 -18.67 -7.30
CA GLU A 127 8.81 -17.99 -6.69
C GLU A 127 8.76 -16.47 -6.87
N VAL A 128 8.24 -16.01 -8.01
CA VAL A 128 8.06 -14.58 -8.33
C VAL A 128 6.59 -14.21 -8.24
N THR A 129 6.12 -14.02 -7.00
CA THR A 129 4.73 -13.69 -6.66
C THR A 129 4.64 -12.54 -5.66
N MET A 130 3.45 -11.98 -5.48
CA MET A 130 3.14 -10.90 -4.53
C MET A 130 3.98 -9.62 -4.70
N TYR A 131 4.47 -9.38 -5.92
CA TYR A 131 5.08 -8.11 -6.31
C TYR A 131 4.00 -7.06 -6.64
N GLY A 132 4.32 -5.78 -6.47
CA GLY A 132 3.38 -4.67 -6.64
C GLY A 132 3.77 -3.46 -5.81
N GLY A 133 2.79 -2.68 -5.35
CA GLY A 133 3.08 -1.35 -4.86
C GLY A 133 1.91 -0.62 -4.23
N PHE A 134 2.24 0.47 -3.51
CA PHE A 134 1.25 1.37 -2.91
C PHE A 134 0.85 2.47 -3.88
N ALA A 135 -0.41 2.87 -3.79
CA ALA A 135 -0.95 3.99 -4.54
C ALA A 135 -0.26 5.29 -4.12
N LYS A 136 0.13 6.09 -5.10
CA LYS A 136 0.69 7.43 -4.93
C LYS A 136 0.60 8.19 -6.24
N ASP A 137 0.42 9.50 -6.17
CA ASP A 137 0.54 10.39 -7.32
C ASP A 137 1.80 10.09 -8.14
N TYR A 138 1.68 10.20 -9.46
CA TYR A 138 2.76 9.88 -10.37
C TYR A 138 2.96 10.98 -11.40
N LYS A 139 4.19 11.48 -11.49
CA LYS A 139 4.52 12.70 -12.24
C LYS A 139 3.64 13.85 -11.71
N ASP A 140 3.10 14.69 -12.58
CA ASP A 140 2.20 15.80 -12.21
C ASP A 140 0.72 15.37 -12.22
N GLU A 141 0.44 14.07 -12.07
CA GLU A 141 -0.92 13.51 -12.11
C GLU A 141 -1.31 12.84 -10.78
N GLN A 142 -2.46 13.26 -10.26
CA GLN A 142 -3.05 12.71 -9.05
C GLN A 142 -3.92 11.48 -9.34
N GLY A 143 -3.99 10.55 -8.39
CA GLY A 143 -4.97 9.46 -8.44
C GLY A 143 -6.41 9.99 -8.35
N THR A 144 -7.32 9.40 -9.12
CA THR A 144 -8.75 9.77 -9.17
C THR A 144 -9.64 8.63 -8.65
N GLU A 145 -10.94 8.85 -8.60
CA GLU A 145 -11.92 7.80 -8.30
C GLU A 145 -12.02 6.69 -9.37
N TYR A 146 -11.33 6.84 -10.50
CA TYR A 146 -11.36 5.88 -11.61
C TYR A 146 -9.97 5.42 -12.03
N LYS A 147 -8.89 6.02 -11.51
CA LYS A 147 -7.51 5.69 -11.86
C LYS A 147 -6.58 5.83 -10.67
N GLN A 148 -5.71 4.85 -10.46
CA GLN A 148 -4.66 4.90 -9.44
C GLN A 148 -3.32 4.44 -10.02
N PHE A 149 -2.23 4.98 -9.47
CA PHE A 149 -0.85 4.64 -9.82
C PHE A 149 -0.17 3.96 -8.63
N PHE A 150 0.35 2.76 -8.82
CA PHE A 150 0.96 1.95 -7.78
C PHE A 150 2.47 1.87 -7.99
N HIS A 151 3.25 2.39 -7.05
CA HIS A 151 4.72 2.42 -7.14
C HIS A 151 5.31 1.18 -6.48
N ALA A 152 6.27 0.54 -7.13
CA ALA A 152 6.97 -0.63 -6.61
C ALA A 152 7.42 -0.46 -5.15
N ASP A 153 6.97 -1.39 -4.30
CA ASP A 153 7.37 -1.42 -2.90
C ASP A 153 8.72 -2.12 -2.69
N ALA A 154 9.21 -2.07 -1.44
CA ALA A 154 10.49 -2.68 -1.07
C ALA A 154 10.52 -4.20 -1.33
N HIS A 155 9.40 -4.90 -1.14
CA HIS A 155 9.30 -6.32 -1.46
C HIS A 155 9.55 -6.56 -2.95
N THR A 156 8.95 -5.75 -3.81
CA THR A 156 9.14 -5.84 -5.26
C THR A 156 10.57 -5.51 -5.68
N ALA A 157 11.17 -4.47 -5.10
CA ALA A 157 12.56 -4.11 -5.39
C ALA A 157 13.54 -5.22 -4.99
N ASN A 158 13.27 -5.91 -3.87
CA ASN A 158 14.10 -7.03 -3.41
C ASN A 158 13.90 -8.29 -4.27
N LEU A 159 12.65 -8.62 -4.61
CA LEU A 159 12.31 -9.81 -5.38
C LEU A 159 12.71 -9.68 -6.86
N ILE A 160 12.51 -8.50 -7.43
CA ILE A 160 12.76 -8.19 -8.84
C ILE A 160 13.51 -6.85 -8.92
N PRO A 161 14.85 -6.82 -8.77
CA PRO A 161 15.62 -5.57 -8.76
C PRO A 161 15.37 -4.67 -9.98
N ALA A 162 15.16 -5.26 -11.17
CA ALA A 162 14.82 -4.51 -12.37
C ALA A 162 13.44 -3.81 -12.32
N ALA A 163 12.54 -4.25 -11.44
CA ALA A 163 11.21 -3.69 -11.26
C ALA A 163 11.15 -2.59 -10.18
N GLN A 164 12.27 -2.22 -9.55
CA GLN A 164 12.28 -1.20 -8.48
C GLN A 164 11.71 0.17 -8.91
N SER A 165 11.71 0.46 -10.21
CA SER A 165 11.17 1.70 -10.78
C SER A 165 9.80 1.50 -11.45
N ASN A 166 9.20 0.33 -11.28
CA ASN A 166 7.90 0.06 -11.85
C ASN A 166 6.84 0.98 -11.23
N VAL A 167 5.99 1.51 -12.10
CA VAL A 167 4.73 2.15 -11.71
C VAL A 167 3.63 1.50 -12.53
N TRP A 168 2.74 0.79 -11.85
CA TRP A 168 1.54 0.24 -12.46
C TRP A 168 0.42 1.28 -12.41
N MET A 169 -0.45 1.25 -13.39
CA MET A 169 -1.69 2.02 -13.42
C MET A 169 -2.84 1.08 -13.69
N LEU A 170 -3.89 1.21 -12.88
CA LEU A 170 -5.19 0.57 -13.12
C LEU A 170 -6.23 1.68 -13.26
N GLU A 171 -6.98 1.67 -14.36
CA GLU A 171 -8.02 2.65 -14.66
C GLU A 171 -9.27 1.95 -15.15
N TYR A 172 -10.43 2.32 -14.62
CA TYR A 172 -11.73 1.96 -15.17
C TYR A 172 -12.32 3.21 -15.84
N LYS A 173 -12.79 3.09 -17.08
CA LYS A 173 -13.41 4.18 -17.84
C LYS A 173 -14.89 3.90 -17.97
N PRO A 174 -15.77 4.55 -17.18
CA PRO A 174 -17.20 4.27 -17.19
C PRO A 174 -17.84 4.51 -18.57
N ASP A 175 -17.46 5.58 -19.26
CA ASP A 175 -18.07 5.99 -20.53
C ASP A 175 -17.83 4.97 -21.66
N SER A 176 -16.64 4.34 -21.68
CA SER A 176 -16.28 3.33 -22.68
C SER A 176 -16.38 1.89 -22.16
N GLN A 177 -16.72 1.71 -20.88
CA GLN A 177 -16.71 0.43 -20.17
C GLN A 177 -15.37 -0.31 -20.32
N GLU A 178 -14.27 0.41 -20.22
CA GLU A 178 -12.91 -0.13 -20.39
C GLU A 178 -12.17 -0.25 -19.06
N LEU A 179 -11.60 -1.42 -18.79
CA LEU A 179 -10.56 -1.60 -17.79
C LEU A 179 -9.19 -1.54 -18.47
N VAL A 180 -8.34 -0.62 -18.03
CA VAL A 180 -7.00 -0.39 -18.56
C VAL A 180 -5.98 -0.74 -17.50
N TYR A 181 -5.02 -1.58 -17.89
CA TYR A 181 -3.83 -1.85 -17.10
C TYR A 181 -2.61 -1.35 -17.86
N TYR A 182 -1.77 -0.56 -17.20
CA TYR A 182 -0.58 0.01 -17.80
C TYR A 182 0.61 -0.11 -16.84
N LEU A 183 1.80 -0.26 -17.39
CA LEU A 183 3.02 -0.37 -16.64
C LEU A 183 4.09 0.50 -17.28
N GLU A 184 4.68 1.38 -16.49
CA GLU A 184 5.95 2.02 -16.80
C GLU A 184 7.09 1.41 -16.00
N ARG A 185 8.28 1.44 -16.59
CA ARG A 185 9.55 1.15 -15.92
C ARG A 185 10.56 2.19 -16.38
N HIS A 186 11.33 2.75 -15.44
CA HIS A 186 12.22 3.88 -15.71
C HIS A 186 11.48 5.04 -16.43
N GLN A 187 10.22 5.30 -16.06
CA GLN A 187 9.36 6.32 -16.66
C GLN A 187 9.09 6.13 -18.17
N ASN A 188 9.31 4.92 -18.69
CA ASN A 188 9.03 4.55 -20.07
C ASN A 188 7.94 3.48 -20.13
N PRO A 189 7.07 3.50 -21.15
CA PRO A 189 6.08 2.45 -21.37
C PRO A 189 6.73 1.07 -21.39
N ARG A 190 6.17 0.12 -20.65
CA ARG A 190 6.62 -1.27 -20.63
C ARG A 190 5.52 -2.24 -21.05
N TYR A 191 4.28 -1.96 -20.68
CA TYR A 191 3.13 -2.79 -21.06
C TYR A 191 1.81 -2.02 -20.97
N LYS A 192 0.86 -2.30 -21.87
CA LYS A 192 -0.52 -1.80 -21.81
C LYS A 192 -1.51 -2.86 -22.25
N ALA A 193 -2.57 -3.07 -21.48
CA ALA A 193 -3.77 -3.80 -21.87
C ALA A 193 -4.99 -2.88 -21.85
N ILE A 194 -5.88 -3.04 -22.82
CA ILE A 194 -7.19 -2.40 -22.84
C ILE A 194 -8.23 -3.51 -22.96
N LEU A 195 -9.13 -3.60 -21.98
CA LEU A 195 -10.17 -4.63 -21.90
C LEU A 195 -11.54 -3.97 -21.80
N LYS A 196 -12.52 -4.47 -22.55
CA LYS A 196 -13.91 -3.97 -22.54
C LYS A 196 -14.83 -4.90 -21.77
N GLU A 197 -15.80 -4.34 -21.07
CA GLU A 197 -16.86 -5.10 -20.40
C GLU A 197 -17.58 -6.00 -21.43
N LYS A 198 -17.91 -7.24 -21.02
CA LYS A 198 -18.55 -8.25 -21.85
C LYS A 198 -20.01 -8.47 -21.46
#